data_AF-A0A1Y2VCA7-F1
#
_entry.id   AF-A0A1Y2VCA7-F1
#
_cell.length_a   1.000
_cell.length_b   1.000
_cell.length_c   1.000
_cell.angle_alpha   90.00
_cell.angle_beta   90.00
_cell.angle_gamma   90.00
#
_symmetry.space_group_name_H-M   'P 1'
#
loop_
_entity.id
_entity.type
_entity.pdbx_description
1 polymer ?
#
loop_
_entity_poly.entity_id
_entity_poly.type
_entity_poly.pdbx_seq_one_letter_code
_entity_poly.pdbx_strand_id
1 'polypeptide(L)'
;TFNADRSFAACCAPGQRLLGSLDTAFDCCADGHVLTGTDRTGYRCCPTGLSYDGTRCSALCKNGKVMVDGKCICPPGTAPTADGGCKRPTGCDSGITTGTCYLFKMENGHTFGYDSGQLYYSAADHSNQHRFGKFKFCKNERCAAGSSVDPNDAIRIKDIQGTITQSSETQGNRWLNKASDGNHVGRTTRYEDAGLFTITKWSCGKYCLGGYEDGISYACPSETPSITFTTDRQACTPVEIIEVPCDIHALENNCMWEKTPGAC
;
A
#
# COMPACT_ATOMS: atom_id res chain seq x y z
N THR A 1 1.54 12.06 30.31
CA THR A 1 1.79 13.21 29.42
C THR A 1 0.87 13.13 28.22
N PHE A 2 0.45 14.27 27.67
CA PHE A 2 -0.36 14.35 26.46
C PHE A 2 0.52 14.63 25.24
N ASN A 3 0.04 14.30 24.04
CA ASN A 3 0.61 14.83 22.81
C ASN A 3 0.23 16.32 22.60
N ALA A 4 0.75 16.96 21.54
CA ALA A 4 0.72 18.42 21.39
C ALA A 4 -0.70 19.03 21.31
N ASP A 5 -1.64 18.34 20.68
CA ASP A 5 -3.05 18.72 20.54
C ASP A 5 -3.94 18.15 21.68
N ARG A 6 -3.33 17.42 22.64
CA ARG A 6 -3.99 16.78 23.79
C ARG A 6 -5.03 15.72 23.44
N SER A 7 -5.01 15.19 22.23
CA SER A 7 -5.94 14.13 21.80
C SER A 7 -5.52 12.74 22.29
N PHE A 8 -4.23 12.53 22.56
CA PHE A 8 -3.68 11.25 23.00
C PHE A 8 -2.86 11.40 24.30
N ALA A 9 -2.86 10.35 25.12
CA ALA A 9 -2.17 10.32 26.41
C ALA A 9 -1.39 9.02 26.62
N ALA A 10 -0.23 9.13 27.26
CA ALA A 10 0.60 8.00 27.67
C ALA A 10 1.35 8.31 28.98
N CYS A 11 1.78 7.26 29.68
CA CYS A 11 2.67 7.37 30.83
C CYS A 11 4.12 7.45 30.35
N CYS A 12 4.71 8.64 30.36
CA CYS A 12 6.13 8.86 30.05
C CYS A 12 6.94 9.01 31.33
N ALA A 13 8.24 8.70 31.27
CA ALA A 13 9.14 8.95 32.40
C ALA A 13 9.30 10.46 32.66
N PRO A 14 9.73 10.87 33.86
CA PRO A 14 10.01 12.27 34.16
C PRO A 14 10.96 12.90 33.13
N GLY A 15 10.63 14.11 32.65
CA GLY A 15 11.41 14.80 31.61
C GLY A 15 11.15 14.34 30.17
N GLN A 16 10.15 13.47 29.96
CA GLN A 16 9.72 13.04 28.62
C GLN A 16 8.29 13.51 28.31
N ARG A 17 8.03 13.69 27.01
CA ARG A 17 6.70 14.03 26.48
C ARG A 17 6.30 13.09 25.36
N LEU A 18 4.99 12.81 25.28
CA LEU A 18 4.43 12.02 24.20
C LEU A 18 4.48 12.85 22.91
N LEU A 19 5.22 12.37 21.92
CA LEU A 19 5.23 12.92 20.56
C LEU A 19 4.69 11.89 19.59
N GLY A 20 4.12 12.37 18.48
CA GLY A 20 3.53 11.51 17.46
C GLY A 20 2.16 11.95 16.97
N SER A 21 1.65 11.21 16.00
CA SER A 21 0.34 11.36 15.38
C SER A 21 -0.18 10.01 14.90
N LEU A 22 -1.41 9.96 14.37
CA LEU A 22 -1.95 8.75 13.75
C LEU A 22 -1.22 8.33 12.47
N ASP A 23 -0.58 9.29 11.79
CA ASP A 23 0.20 9.06 10.57
C ASP A 23 1.67 8.69 10.86
N THR A 24 2.07 8.76 12.13
CA THR A 24 3.40 8.36 12.59
C THR A 24 3.25 7.34 13.73
N ALA A 25 4.32 7.08 14.48
CA ALA A 25 4.21 6.37 15.75
C ALA A 25 3.86 7.33 16.89
N PHE A 26 3.63 6.78 18.08
CA PHE A 26 3.66 7.54 19.33
C PHE A 26 4.84 7.07 20.17
N ASP A 27 5.63 8.00 20.71
CA ASP A 27 6.76 7.68 21.59
C ASP A 27 6.99 8.79 22.64
N CYS A 28 7.57 8.42 23.78
CA CYS A 28 7.91 9.33 24.86
C CYS A 28 9.33 9.88 24.65
N CYS A 29 9.43 11.07 24.05
CA CYS A 29 10.72 11.69 23.74
C CYS A 29 11.19 12.60 24.88
N ALA A 30 12.48 12.52 25.19
CA ALA A 30 13.15 13.45 26.11
C ALA A 30 13.22 14.87 25.54
N ASP A 31 13.50 15.86 26.39
CA ASP A 31 13.76 17.22 25.93
C ASP A 31 14.91 17.28 24.91
N GLY A 32 14.78 18.17 23.94
CA GLY A 32 15.70 18.27 22.80
C GLY A 32 15.59 17.13 21.78
N HIS A 33 14.68 16.17 21.97
CA HIS A 33 14.39 15.12 20.99
C HIS A 33 13.06 15.35 20.27
N VAL A 34 12.99 14.86 19.04
CA VAL A 34 11.80 14.85 18.19
C VAL A 34 11.54 13.43 17.69
N LEU A 35 10.27 13.08 17.53
CA LEU A 35 9.90 11.82 16.85
C LEU A 35 10.12 12.00 15.35
N THR A 36 10.95 11.15 14.76
CA THR A 36 11.39 11.26 13.37
C THR A 36 11.66 9.89 12.77
N GLY A 37 11.73 9.80 11.45
CA GLY A 37 11.81 8.54 10.70
C GLY A 37 10.82 8.51 9.55
N THR A 38 10.51 7.32 9.03
CA THR A 38 9.60 7.11 7.91
C THR A 38 8.79 5.83 8.11
N ASP A 39 7.69 5.64 7.37
CA ASP A 39 6.96 4.36 7.35
C ASP A 39 7.84 3.16 6.96
N ARG A 40 8.93 3.39 6.22
CA ARG A 40 9.87 2.34 5.79
C ARG A 40 10.90 1.99 6.87
N THR A 41 11.43 2.99 7.56
CA THR A 41 12.49 2.81 8.59
C THR A 41 11.94 2.72 10.01
N GLY A 42 10.65 2.99 10.20
CA GLY A 42 10.03 3.21 11.49
C GLY A 42 10.29 4.62 12.03
N TYR A 43 9.59 4.95 13.12
CA TYR A 43 9.71 6.23 13.81
C TYR A 43 10.37 6.04 15.18
N ARG A 44 11.27 6.95 15.56
CA ARG A 44 11.94 6.94 16.87
C ARG A 44 12.30 8.35 17.33
N CYS A 45 12.35 8.55 18.65
CA CYS A 45 12.88 9.79 19.22
C CYS A 45 14.38 9.93 18.90
N CYS A 46 14.75 11.01 18.21
CA CYS A 46 16.14 11.38 17.94
C CYS A 46 16.42 12.81 18.40
N PRO A 47 17.68 13.15 18.73
CA PRO A 47 18.08 14.53 18.96
C PRO A 47 17.63 15.43 17.81
N THR A 48 17.18 16.64 18.15
CA THR A 48 16.74 17.63 17.17
C THR A 48 17.86 17.87 16.15
N GLY A 49 17.54 17.75 14.86
CA GLY A 49 18.51 17.84 13.77
C GLY A 49 18.93 16.49 13.17
N LEU A 50 18.53 15.37 13.78
CA LEU A 50 18.76 14.01 13.29
C LEU A 50 17.45 13.34 12.85
N SER A 51 17.55 12.28 12.05
CA SER A 51 16.46 11.39 11.63
C SER A 51 16.79 9.94 11.93
N TYR A 52 15.78 9.11 12.20
CA TYR A 52 15.96 7.68 12.44
C TYR A 52 16.05 6.93 11.10
N ASP A 53 17.20 6.29 10.85
CA ASP A 53 17.46 5.54 9.62
C ASP A 53 17.07 4.06 9.69
N GLY A 54 16.37 3.64 10.76
CA GLY A 54 16.02 2.24 11.02
C GLY A 54 17.00 1.56 11.97
N THR A 55 18.20 2.11 12.15
CA THR A 55 19.23 1.56 13.04
C THR A 55 19.67 2.58 14.10
N ARG A 56 19.87 3.83 13.70
CA ARG A 56 20.37 4.92 14.56
C ARG A 56 19.84 6.28 14.12
N CYS A 57 20.07 7.28 14.96
CA CYS A 57 19.83 8.67 14.61
C CYS A 57 21.02 9.20 13.79
N SER A 58 20.77 9.62 12.56
CA SER A 58 21.77 10.17 11.63
C SER A 58 21.33 11.55 11.10
N ALA A 59 22.22 12.29 10.45
CA ALA A 59 21.95 13.68 10.03
C ALA A 59 20.69 13.78 9.15
N LEU A 60 19.87 14.82 9.36
CA LEU A 60 18.72 15.09 8.50
C LEU A 60 19.14 15.28 7.04
N CYS A 61 18.38 14.66 6.15
CA CYS A 61 18.52 14.86 4.72
C CYS A 61 18.03 16.27 4.33
N LYS A 62 18.82 16.97 3.52
CA LYS A 62 18.51 18.32 3.03
C LYS A 62 17.63 18.27 1.78
N ASN A 63 16.97 19.40 1.48
CA ASN A 63 16.23 19.64 0.25
C ASN A 63 15.05 18.66 0.02
N GLY A 64 14.29 18.35 1.08
CA GLY A 64 13.09 17.51 1.00
C GLY A 64 13.35 16.01 0.79
N LYS A 65 14.62 15.57 0.92
CA LYS A 65 15.02 14.16 0.86
C LYS A 65 14.72 13.44 2.17
N VAL A 66 14.58 12.11 2.10
CA VAL A 66 14.41 11.20 3.23
C VAL A 66 15.61 10.27 3.34
N MET A 67 15.97 9.90 4.58
CA MET A 67 17.06 8.98 4.86
C MET A 67 16.55 7.54 4.72
N VAL A 68 17.11 6.78 3.78
CA VAL A 68 16.81 5.36 3.56
C VAL A 68 18.14 4.63 3.40
N ASP A 69 18.40 3.61 4.23
CA ASP A 69 19.65 2.83 4.24
C ASP A 69 20.93 3.70 4.31
N GLY A 70 20.90 4.75 5.14
CA GLY A 70 22.01 5.69 5.30
C GLY A 70 22.26 6.61 4.09
N LYS A 71 21.36 6.64 3.11
CA LYS A 71 21.41 7.52 1.93
C LYS A 71 20.23 8.48 1.92
N CYS A 72 20.48 9.74 1.54
CA CYS A 72 19.44 10.73 1.32
C CYS A 72 18.89 10.63 -0.10
N ILE A 73 17.65 10.14 -0.22
CA ILE A 73 16.94 9.98 -1.49
C ILE A 73 15.67 10.82 -1.51
N CYS A 74 15.13 11.10 -2.71
CA CYS A 74 13.84 11.77 -2.78
C CYS A 74 12.72 10.86 -2.26
N PRO A 75 11.76 11.41 -1.49
CA PRO A 75 10.65 10.63 -0.99
C PRO A 75 9.85 10.03 -2.15
N PRO A 76 9.13 8.92 -1.91
CA PRO A 76 8.21 8.33 -2.88
C PRO A 76 7.31 9.38 -3.56
N GLY A 77 7.04 9.21 -4.86
CA GLY A 77 6.28 10.17 -5.65
C GLY A 77 7.02 11.48 -6.02
N THR A 78 8.31 11.62 -5.71
CA THR A 78 9.12 12.77 -6.11
C THR A 78 10.42 12.34 -6.79
N ALA A 79 10.93 13.19 -7.68
CA ALA A 79 12.20 12.98 -8.38
C ALA A 79 13.22 14.07 -8.02
N PRO A 80 14.52 13.77 -8.07
CA PRO A 80 15.56 14.77 -7.88
C PRO A 80 15.44 15.89 -8.91
N THR A 81 15.56 17.14 -8.46
CA THR A 81 15.67 18.32 -9.32
C THR A 81 17.13 18.72 -9.51
N ALA A 82 17.41 19.54 -10.53
CA ALA A 82 18.77 19.98 -10.87
C ALA A 82 19.47 20.78 -9.75
N ASP A 83 18.70 21.44 -8.88
CA ASP A 83 19.14 22.12 -7.66
C ASP A 83 19.32 21.17 -6.46
N GLY A 84 19.16 19.86 -6.66
CA GLY A 84 19.38 18.84 -5.65
C GLY A 84 18.23 18.67 -4.66
N GLY A 85 17.06 19.28 -4.93
CA GLY A 85 15.80 19.05 -4.20
C GLY A 85 14.98 17.90 -4.75
N CYS A 86 13.74 17.80 -4.28
CA CYS A 86 12.79 16.77 -4.68
C CYS A 86 11.50 17.43 -5.16
N LYS A 87 11.05 17.05 -6.36
CA LYS A 87 9.83 17.59 -6.96
C LYS A 87 8.91 16.47 -7.42
N ARG A 88 7.63 16.61 -7.08
CA ARG A 88 6.56 15.81 -7.68
C ARG A 88 6.28 16.34 -9.10
N PRO A 89 6.14 15.49 -10.12
CA PRO A 89 5.64 15.92 -11.42
C PRO A 89 4.31 16.66 -11.26
N THR A 90 4.23 17.91 -11.74
CA THR A 90 3.02 18.73 -11.60
C THR A 90 1.99 18.29 -12.64
N GLY A 91 0.74 18.04 -12.21
CA GLY A 91 -0.34 17.61 -13.11
C GLY A 91 -0.36 16.11 -13.44
N CYS A 92 0.41 15.31 -12.70
CA CYS A 92 0.40 13.85 -12.84
C CYS A 92 -0.37 13.21 -11.69
N ASP A 93 -1.39 12.42 -12.03
CA ASP A 93 -2.18 11.62 -11.10
C ASP A 93 -2.35 10.21 -11.69
N SER A 94 -2.13 9.19 -10.88
CA SER A 94 -2.43 7.82 -11.26
C SER A 94 -3.93 7.59 -11.39
N GLY A 95 -4.76 8.39 -10.69
CA GLY A 95 -6.18 8.13 -10.50
C GLY A 95 -6.44 7.04 -9.46
N ILE A 96 -5.40 6.64 -8.72
CA ILE A 96 -5.47 5.63 -7.66
C ILE A 96 -5.16 6.29 -6.32
N THR A 97 -5.99 6.02 -5.33
CA THR A 97 -5.86 6.57 -3.98
C THR A 97 -5.94 5.46 -2.93
N THR A 98 -5.27 5.66 -1.81
CA THR A 98 -5.36 4.76 -0.66
C THR A 98 -6.75 4.84 -0.04
N GLY A 99 -7.22 3.72 0.52
CA GLY A 99 -8.51 3.63 1.22
C GLY A 99 -9.72 3.35 0.30
N THR A 100 -9.63 3.71 -0.98
CA THR A 100 -10.59 3.37 -2.05
C THR A 100 -10.52 1.88 -2.38
N CYS A 101 -11.65 1.30 -2.81
CA CYS A 101 -11.74 -0.11 -3.15
C CYS A 101 -11.73 -0.33 -4.65
N TYR A 102 -11.01 -1.38 -5.06
CA TYR A 102 -10.75 -1.68 -6.45
C TYR A 102 -10.97 -3.16 -6.75
N LEU A 103 -11.44 -3.44 -7.97
CA LEU A 103 -11.31 -4.75 -8.60
C LEU A 103 -10.13 -4.70 -9.57
N PHE A 104 -9.40 -5.83 -9.66
CA PHE A 104 -8.41 -6.01 -10.71
C PHE A 104 -8.96 -6.97 -11.74
N LYS A 105 -8.80 -6.65 -13.02
CA LYS A 105 -9.12 -7.53 -14.13
C LYS A 105 -7.85 -7.80 -14.93
N MET A 106 -7.55 -9.08 -15.10
CA MET A 106 -6.33 -9.55 -15.77
C MET A 106 -6.55 -9.62 -17.30
N GLU A 107 -5.49 -9.88 -18.06
CA GLU A 107 -5.53 -9.91 -19.53
C GLU A 107 -6.47 -10.97 -20.11
N ASN A 108 -6.74 -12.05 -19.37
CA ASN A 108 -7.72 -13.06 -19.76
C ASN A 108 -9.17 -12.60 -19.59
N GLY A 109 -9.41 -11.36 -19.15
CA GLY A 109 -10.74 -10.77 -18.98
C GLY A 109 -11.43 -11.09 -17.67
N HIS A 110 -10.90 -12.03 -16.87
CA HIS A 110 -11.45 -12.40 -15.58
C HIS A 110 -10.94 -11.47 -14.48
N THR A 111 -11.75 -11.26 -13.44
CA THR A 111 -11.32 -10.51 -12.27
C THR A 111 -10.41 -11.35 -11.39
N PHE A 112 -9.36 -10.74 -10.89
CA PHE A 112 -8.46 -11.34 -9.92
C PHE A 112 -9.17 -11.53 -8.57
N GLY A 113 -9.05 -12.72 -8.01
CA GLY A 113 -9.82 -13.14 -6.85
C GLY A 113 -9.18 -14.30 -6.10
N TYR A 114 -9.59 -14.49 -4.86
CA TYR A 114 -9.08 -15.57 -4.02
C TYR A 114 -9.85 -16.85 -4.28
N ASP A 115 -9.11 -17.94 -4.50
CA ASP A 115 -9.63 -19.29 -4.57
C ASP A 115 -9.43 -20.00 -3.22
N SER A 116 -10.53 -20.36 -2.58
CA SER A 116 -10.51 -21.05 -1.28
C SER A 116 -10.22 -22.56 -1.36
N GLY A 117 -10.32 -23.17 -2.54
CA GLY A 117 -9.92 -24.55 -2.79
C GLY A 117 -8.41 -24.66 -3.05
N GLN A 118 -7.85 -23.68 -3.78
CA GLN A 118 -6.44 -23.66 -4.15
C GLN A 118 -5.55 -22.82 -3.21
N LEU A 119 -6.17 -21.97 -2.39
CA LEU A 119 -5.54 -21.10 -1.38
C LEU A 119 -4.64 -19.99 -1.94
N TYR A 120 -4.87 -19.55 -3.17
CA TYR A 120 -4.15 -18.43 -3.80
C TYR A 120 -5.07 -17.52 -4.61
N TYR A 121 -4.52 -16.39 -5.08
CA TYR A 121 -5.24 -15.47 -5.96
C TYR A 121 -5.00 -15.77 -7.44
N SER A 122 -6.06 -15.81 -8.23
CA SER A 122 -6.00 -16.01 -9.67
C SER A 122 -7.10 -15.22 -10.39
N ALA A 123 -6.98 -15.07 -11.69
CA ALA A 123 -8.05 -14.58 -12.54
C ALA A 123 -8.74 -15.75 -13.23
N ALA A 124 -9.84 -16.20 -12.65
CA ALA A 124 -10.67 -17.31 -13.13
C ALA A 124 -12.16 -16.95 -13.05
N ASP A 125 -13.00 -17.85 -13.54
CA ASP A 125 -14.45 -17.73 -13.42
C ASP A 125 -14.92 -17.73 -11.97
N HIS A 126 -15.93 -16.91 -11.70
CA HIS A 126 -16.49 -16.81 -10.36
C HIS A 126 -17.23 -18.08 -9.98
N SER A 127 -16.97 -18.55 -8.77
CA SER A 127 -17.68 -19.67 -8.16
C SER A 127 -17.78 -19.46 -6.66
N ASN A 128 -18.38 -20.43 -5.96
CA ASN A 128 -18.36 -20.42 -4.50
C ASN A 128 -16.93 -20.53 -3.93
N GLN A 129 -16.00 -21.11 -4.71
CA GLN A 129 -14.61 -21.30 -4.33
C GLN A 129 -13.75 -20.10 -4.74
N HIS A 130 -13.94 -19.58 -5.95
CA HIS A 130 -13.23 -18.45 -6.52
C HIS A 130 -14.09 -17.20 -6.50
N ARG A 131 -13.73 -16.23 -5.66
CA ARG A 131 -14.43 -14.94 -5.57
C ARG A 131 -13.48 -13.82 -5.91
N PHE A 132 -13.95 -12.87 -6.73
CA PHE A 132 -13.20 -11.64 -6.99
C PHE A 132 -12.77 -10.96 -5.69
N GLY A 133 -11.55 -10.45 -5.66
CA GLY A 133 -11.07 -9.69 -4.53
C GLY A 133 -11.59 -8.26 -4.57
N LYS A 134 -11.71 -7.64 -3.39
CA LYS A 134 -12.01 -6.22 -3.27
C LYS A 134 -10.82 -5.57 -2.59
N PHE A 135 -9.97 -4.96 -3.39
CA PHE A 135 -8.63 -4.58 -2.97
C PHE A 135 -8.53 -3.12 -2.53
N LYS A 136 -7.78 -2.85 -1.47
CA LYS A 136 -7.31 -1.53 -1.08
C LYS A 136 -5.80 -1.44 -1.24
N PHE A 137 -5.33 -0.34 -1.79
CA PHE A 137 -3.92 0.04 -1.70
C PHE A 137 -3.64 0.73 -0.37
N CYS A 138 -2.60 0.26 0.32
CA CYS A 138 -2.28 0.69 1.67
C CYS A 138 -0.79 1.02 1.78
N LYS A 139 -0.46 2.25 2.20
CA LYS A 139 0.94 2.65 2.51
C LYS A 139 1.39 2.22 3.91
N ASN A 140 0.44 1.96 4.81
CA ASN A 140 0.68 1.50 6.18
C ASN A 140 -0.35 0.43 6.59
N GLU A 141 -0.14 -0.20 7.74
CA GLU A 141 -1.00 -1.30 8.25
C GLU A 141 -2.44 -0.87 8.50
N ARG A 142 -2.63 0.37 8.95
CA ARG A 142 -3.95 0.99 9.15
C ARG A 142 -4.69 1.23 7.84
N CYS A 143 -3.98 1.19 6.71
CA CYS A 143 -4.51 1.51 5.40
C CYS A 143 -5.16 2.90 5.36
N ALA A 144 -4.45 3.91 5.85
CA ALA A 144 -4.93 5.29 5.88
C ALA A 144 -5.36 5.77 4.48
N ALA A 145 -6.53 6.40 4.39
CA ALA A 145 -7.16 6.80 3.14
C ALA A 145 -6.68 8.17 2.62
N GLY A 146 -6.95 8.46 1.35
CA GLY A 146 -6.84 9.80 0.79
C GLY A 146 -5.44 10.21 0.29
N SER A 147 -4.47 9.30 0.27
CA SER A 147 -3.17 9.54 -0.37
C SER A 147 -3.17 9.01 -1.79
N SER A 148 -2.60 9.76 -2.74
CA SER A 148 -2.35 9.24 -4.10
C SER A 148 -1.35 8.06 -4.04
N VAL A 149 -1.50 7.12 -4.97
CA VAL A 149 -0.59 5.99 -5.18
C VAL A 149 0.13 6.19 -6.50
N ASP A 150 1.42 6.49 -6.45
CA ASP A 150 2.25 6.84 -7.59
C ASP A 150 3.30 5.77 -7.91
N PRO A 151 3.93 5.83 -9.09
CA PRO A 151 5.15 5.09 -9.34
C PRO A 151 6.20 5.39 -8.24
N ASN A 152 6.90 4.35 -7.79
CA ASN A 152 7.84 4.36 -6.67
C ASN A 152 7.22 4.52 -5.26
N ASP A 153 5.90 4.40 -5.11
CA ASP A 153 5.30 4.12 -3.81
C ASP A 153 5.40 2.64 -3.47
N ALA A 154 5.94 2.34 -2.30
CA ALA A 154 5.85 1.01 -1.71
C ALA A 154 4.45 0.85 -1.11
N ILE A 155 3.63 -0.02 -1.69
CA ILE A 155 2.26 -0.28 -1.25
C ILE A 155 2.07 -1.75 -0.89
N ARG A 156 1.19 -2.01 0.07
CA ARG A 156 0.61 -3.33 0.31
C ARG A 156 -0.82 -3.35 -0.20
N ILE A 157 -1.26 -4.54 -0.62
CA ILE A 157 -2.61 -4.74 -1.14
C ILE A 157 -3.39 -5.54 -0.12
N LYS A 158 -4.50 -4.97 0.35
CA LYS A 158 -5.42 -5.59 1.29
C LYS A 158 -6.68 -6.03 0.57
N ASP A 159 -7.02 -7.30 0.64
CA ASP A 159 -8.33 -7.78 0.20
C ASP A 159 -9.32 -7.70 1.36
N ILE A 160 -10.37 -6.90 1.20
CA ILE A 160 -11.44 -6.75 2.18
C ILE A 160 -12.60 -7.73 1.95
N GLN A 161 -12.55 -8.53 0.89
CA GLN A 161 -13.58 -9.51 0.56
C GLN A 161 -13.49 -10.76 1.47
N GLY A 162 -14.63 -11.14 2.05
CA GLY A 162 -14.78 -12.41 2.78
C GLY A 162 -14.84 -13.65 1.87
N THR A 163 -15.04 -14.82 2.46
CA THR A 163 -15.32 -16.08 1.74
C THR A 163 -16.82 -16.38 1.76
N ILE A 164 -17.27 -17.50 1.19
CA ILE A 164 -18.70 -17.88 1.24
C ILE A 164 -19.17 -18.22 2.66
N THR A 165 -18.29 -18.81 3.47
CA THR A 165 -18.61 -19.24 4.84
C THR A 165 -18.29 -18.19 5.90
N GLN A 166 -17.55 -17.14 5.54
CA GLN A 166 -16.98 -16.20 6.52
C GLN A 166 -17.04 -14.78 5.98
N SER A 167 -17.55 -13.85 6.77
CA SER A 167 -17.77 -12.46 6.35
C SER A 167 -16.45 -11.73 6.08
N SER A 168 -16.56 -10.58 5.43
CA SER A 168 -15.46 -9.61 5.30
C SER A 168 -14.89 -9.17 6.65
N GLU A 169 -15.66 -9.27 7.73
CA GLU A 169 -15.27 -8.90 9.08
C GLU A 169 -14.42 -9.99 9.76
N THR A 170 -14.70 -11.27 9.48
CA THR A 170 -13.98 -12.40 10.12
C THR A 170 -12.82 -12.91 9.28
N GLN A 171 -12.97 -12.96 7.95
CA GLN A 171 -11.93 -13.43 7.02
C GLN A 171 -11.59 -12.50 5.85
N GLY A 172 -12.30 -11.39 5.69
CA GLY A 172 -11.76 -10.29 4.91
C GLY A 172 -10.59 -9.62 5.63
N ASN A 173 -10.11 -8.52 5.06
CA ASN A 173 -8.97 -7.75 5.57
C ASN A 173 -7.67 -8.57 5.63
N ARG A 174 -7.42 -9.37 4.60
CA ARG A 174 -6.19 -10.15 4.45
C ARG A 174 -5.24 -9.45 3.49
N TRP A 175 -3.96 -9.54 3.75
CA TRP A 175 -2.93 -9.00 2.88
C TRP A 175 -2.56 -10.01 1.80
N LEU A 176 -2.24 -9.53 0.60
CA LEU A 176 -1.55 -10.35 -0.39
C LEU A 176 -0.12 -10.58 0.10
N ASN A 177 0.30 -11.84 0.21
CA ASN A 177 1.61 -12.20 0.73
C ASN A 177 2.73 -11.97 -0.29
N LYS A 178 3.99 -12.08 0.14
CA LYS A 178 5.18 -12.00 -0.72
C LYS A 178 5.60 -13.38 -1.27
N ALA A 179 4.69 -14.13 -1.90
CA ALA A 179 5.05 -15.42 -2.49
C ALA A 179 6.01 -15.24 -3.69
N SER A 180 7.15 -15.93 -3.68
CA SER A 180 8.18 -15.89 -4.72
C SER A 180 8.50 -17.28 -5.26
N ASP A 181 9.44 -17.35 -6.21
CA ASP A 181 10.02 -18.60 -6.72
C ASP A 181 8.99 -19.54 -7.36
N GLY A 182 8.01 -18.95 -8.05
CA GLY A 182 6.94 -19.67 -8.72
C GLY A 182 5.74 -20.02 -7.82
N ASN A 183 5.83 -19.72 -6.52
CA ASN A 183 4.67 -19.87 -5.62
C ASN A 183 3.62 -18.80 -5.91
N HIS A 184 2.36 -19.20 -5.83
CA HIS A 184 1.24 -18.29 -6.04
C HIS A 184 1.08 -17.32 -4.87
N VAL A 185 0.87 -16.03 -5.18
CA VAL A 185 0.47 -15.05 -4.17
C VAL A 185 -0.84 -15.49 -3.52
N GLY A 186 -0.80 -15.65 -2.21
CA GLY A 186 -1.90 -16.05 -1.35
C GLY A 186 -2.21 -14.98 -0.31
N ARG A 187 -2.88 -15.39 0.77
CA ARG A 187 -3.32 -14.51 1.85
C ARG A 187 -2.41 -14.62 3.07
N THR A 188 -2.22 -13.51 3.78
CA THR A 188 -1.65 -13.49 5.12
C THR A 188 -2.40 -12.51 6.03
N THR A 189 -2.43 -12.79 7.33
CA THR A 189 -2.93 -11.85 8.36
C THR A 189 -1.85 -10.91 8.87
N ARG A 190 -0.58 -11.26 8.66
CA ARG A 190 0.59 -10.55 9.18
C ARG A 190 1.01 -9.46 8.19
N TYR A 191 1.10 -8.22 8.65
CA TYR A 191 1.44 -7.07 7.81
C TYR A 191 2.88 -7.17 7.27
N GLU A 192 3.78 -7.71 8.08
CA GLU A 192 5.18 -7.91 7.75
C GLU A 192 5.41 -8.98 6.67
N ASP A 193 4.50 -9.95 6.55
CA ASP A 193 4.57 -11.02 5.53
C ASP A 193 3.89 -10.59 4.21
N ALA A 194 3.27 -9.41 4.19
CA ALA A 194 2.61 -8.88 3.01
C ALA A 194 3.62 -8.41 1.95
N GLY A 195 3.30 -8.68 0.68
CA GLY A 195 4.09 -8.24 -0.46
C GLY A 195 4.13 -6.72 -0.59
N LEU A 196 5.30 -6.19 -0.96
CA LEU A 196 5.45 -4.79 -1.35
C LEU A 196 5.32 -4.66 -2.86
N PHE A 197 4.25 -4.00 -3.28
CA PHE A 197 3.91 -3.76 -4.67
C PHE A 197 4.25 -2.32 -5.08
N THR A 198 4.28 -2.10 -6.38
CA THR A 198 4.28 -0.79 -7.02
C THR A 198 3.29 -0.83 -8.17
N ILE A 199 2.80 0.34 -8.59
CA ILE A 199 1.90 0.42 -9.72
C ILE A 199 2.25 1.60 -10.61
N THR A 200 2.25 1.35 -11.92
CA THR A 200 2.48 2.38 -12.93
C THR A 200 1.31 2.39 -13.91
N LYS A 201 0.70 3.55 -14.12
CA LYS A 201 -0.33 3.74 -15.14
C LYS A 201 0.27 3.65 -16.54
N TRP A 202 -0.33 2.85 -17.40
CA TRP A 202 -0.01 2.77 -18.82
C TRP A 202 -1.01 3.59 -19.65
N SER A 203 -0.69 3.77 -20.94
CA SER A 203 -1.65 4.30 -21.89
C SER A 203 -2.91 3.42 -21.94
N CYS A 204 -4.04 4.03 -22.33
CA CYS A 204 -5.33 3.35 -22.50
C CYS A 204 -5.95 2.77 -21.21
N GLY A 205 -5.62 3.33 -20.03
CA GLY A 205 -6.32 3.01 -18.77
C GLY A 205 -5.89 1.71 -18.08
N LYS A 206 -4.91 0.99 -18.64
CA LYS A 206 -4.27 -0.16 -17.97
C LYS A 206 -3.21 0.30 -16.98
N TYR A 207 -2.86 -0.61 -16.08
CA TYR A 207 -1.77 -0.43 -15.12
C TYR A 207 -0.83 -1.63 -15.15
N CYS A 208 0.43 -1.38 -14.82
CA CYS A 208 1.47 -2.37 -14.63
C CYS A 208 1.63 -2.59 -13.12
N LEU A 209 1.16 -3.74 -12.64
CA LEU A 209 1.30 -4.16 -11.25
C LEU A 209 2.64 -4.87 -11.07
N GLY A 210 3.57 -4.24 -10.36
CA GLY A 210 4.93 -4.75 -10.12
C GLY A 210 5.21 -4.97 -8.64
N GLY A 211 6.39 -5.49 -8.34
CA GLY A 211 6.95 -5.49 -6.99
C GLY A 211 7.71 -4.19 -6.74
N TYR A 212 7.81 -3.75 -5.50
CA TYR A 212 8.53 -2.50 -5.19
C TYR A 212 10.05 -2.65 -5.33
N GLU A 213 10.61 -3.73 -4.78
CA GLU A 213 12.05 -4.05 -4.84
C GLU A 213 12.36 -5.21 -5.80
N ASP A 214 11.31 -5.88 -6.26
CA ASP A 214 11.26 -7.11 -7.05
C ASP A 214 10.31 -6.88 -8.25
N GLY A 215 10.20 -7.82 -9.18
CA GLY A 215 9.13 -7.82 -10.19
C GLY A 215 7.91 -8.62 -9.77
N ILE A 216 6.86 -8.53 -10.58
CA ILE A 216 5.72 -9.46 -10.56
C ILE A 216 5.61 -10.12 -11.93
N SER A 217 5.43 -11.44 -11.92
CA SER A 217 5.18 -12.23 -13.13
C SER A 217 4.05 -13.23 -12.89
N TYR A 218 3.71 -13.98 -13.92
CA TYR A 218 2.69 -15.02 -13.83
C TYR A 218 3.22 -16.25 -13.09
N ALA A 219 2.39 -16.82 -12.21
CA ALA A 219 2.62 -18.12 -11.61
C ALA A 219 1.93 -19.22 -12.44
N CYS A 220 2.62 -20.34 -12.69
CA CYS A 220 2.10 -21.45 -13.48
C CYS A 220 1.04 -22.28 -12.72
N PRO A 221 0.02 -22.86 -13.38
CA PRO A 221 -0.18 -22.92 -14.83
C PRO A 221 -0.88 -21.68 -15.42
N SER A 222 -0.55 -21.35 -16.67
CA SER A 222 -0.96 -20.10 -17.34
C SER A 222 -2.45 -19.98 -17.68
N GLU A 223 -3.22 -21.05 -17.59
CA GLU A 223 -4.64 -21.08 -17.98
C GLU A 223 -5.54 -20.29 -17.02
N THR A 224 -5.14 -20.20 -15.75
CA THR A 224 -5.79 -19.35 -14.73
C THR A 224 -4.73 -18.40 -14.14
N PRO A 225 -4.43 -17.28 -14.83
CA PRO A 225 -3.34 -16.39 -14.47
C PRO A 225 -3.36 -16.02 -12.99
N SER A 226 -2.32 -16.45 -12.29
CA SER A 226 -1.97 -16.05 -10.94
C SER A 226 -0.69 -15.22 -11.01
N ILE A 227 -0.30 -14.57 -9.91
CA ILE A 227 0.94 -13.81 -9.84
C ILE A 227 1.91 -14.39 -8.82
N THR A 228 3.21 -14.14 -9.04
CA THR A 228 4.34 -14.43 -8.14
C THR A 228 5.32 -13.27 -8.18
N PHE A 229 6.04 -13.05 -7.08
CA PHE A 229 7.22 -12.19 -7.09
C PHE A 229 8.38 -12.85 -7.86
N THR A 230 9.17 -12.04 -8.56
CA THR A 230 10.33 -12.47 -9.37
C THR A 230 11.50 -11.51 -9.19
N THR A 231 12.72 -11.96 -9.47
CA THR A 231 13.93 -11.14 -9.36
C THR A 231 14.08 -10.10 -10.48
N ASP A 232 13.36 -10.26 -11.60
CA ASP A 232 13.34 -9.25 -12.66
C ASP A 232 12.51 -8.03 -12.22
N ARG A 233 13.19 -7.00 -11.72
CA ARG A 233 12.58 -5.76 -11.20
C ARG A 233 11.78 -4.94 -12.22
N GLN A 234 11.85 -5.27 -13.51
CA GLN A 234 11.04 -4.60 -14.53
C GLN A 234 9.83 -5.45 -14.96
N ALA A 235 9.77 -6.72 -14.52
CA ALA A 235 8.61 -7.55 -14.76
C ALA A 235 7.39 -7.01 -13.97
N CYS A 236 6.27 -6.90 -14.67
CA CYS A 236 4.99 -6.60 -14.08
C CYS A 236 3.86 -7.30 -14.82
N THR A 237 2.72 -7.43 -14.14
CA THR A 237 1.50 -7.97 -14.74
C THR A 237 0.56 -6.84 -15.14
N PRO A 238 0.12 -6.76 -16.40
CA PRO A 238 -0.88 -5.79 -16.82
C PRO A 238 -2.23 -6.06 -16.15
N VAL A 239 -2.85 -5.02 -15.59
CA VAL A 239 -4.15 -5.08 -14.94
C VAL A 239 -5.02 -3.89 -15.33
N GLU A 240 -6.31 -4.14 -15.52
CA GLU A 240 -7.35 -3.10 -15.47
C GLU A 240 -7.76 -2.90 -14.02
N ILE A 241 -7.83 -1.65 -13.57
CA ILE A 241 -8.27 -1.30 -12.21
C ILE A 241 -9.60 -0.58 -12.29
N ILE A 242 -10.59 -1.14 -11.60
CA ILE A 242 -11.97 -0.67 -11.60
C ILE A 242 -12.31 -0.23 -10.18
N GLU A 243 -12.61 1.05 -9.99
CA GLU A 243 -13.10 1.57 -8.71
C GLU A 243 -14.49 1.01 -8.39
N VAL A 244 -14.69 0.56 -7.15
CA VAL A 244 -15.95 -0.02 -6.69
C VAL A 244 -16.25 0.41 -5.24
N PRO A 245 -17.53 0.37 -4.81
CA PRO A 245 -17.88 0.58 -3.42
C PRO A 245 -17.15 -0.36 -2.47
N CYS A 246 -16.56 0.20 -1.41
CA CYS A 246 -16.04 -0.60 -0.32
C CYS A 246 -17.15 -1.34 0.43
N ASP A 247 -18.15 -0.58 0.89
CA ASP A 247 -19.39 -1.08 1.45
C ASP A 247 -20.51 -0.85 0.42
N ILE A 248 -21.18 -1.91 -0.01
CA ILE A 248 -22.26 -1.85 -1.01
C ILE A 248 -23.56 -1.26 -0.43
N HIS A 249 -23.67 -1.20 0.90
CA HIS A 249 -24.83 -0.65 1.61
C HIS A 249 -24.66 0.82 1.99
N ALA A 250 -23.48 1.40 1.75
CA ALA A 250 -23.21 2.82 1.99
C ALA A 250 -24.16 3.69 1.16
N LEU A 251 -24.83 4.65 1.81
CA LEU A 251 -25.84 5.51 1.17
C LEU A 251 -25.24 6.38 0.07
N GLU A 252 -23.97 6.74 0.20
CA GLU A 252 -23.21 7.57 -0.74
C GLU A 252 -23.08 6.89 -2.10
N ASN A 253 -23.19 5.55 -2.18
CA ASN A 253 -23.14 4.82 -3.45
C ASN A 253 -24.28 5.22 -4.40
N ASN A 254 -25.42 5.70 -3.88
CA ASN A 254 -26.52 6.21 -4.70
C ASN A 254 -26.08 7.40 -5.57
N CYS A 255 -25.03 8.13 -5.15
CA CYS A 255 -24.48 9.25 -5.90
C CYS A 255 -23.64 8.81 -7.12
N MET A 256 -23.19 7.56 -7.16
CA MET A 256 -22.44 7.02 -8.30
C MET A 256 -23.35 6.48 -9.41
N TRP A 257 -24.66 6.44 -9.19
CA TRP A 257 -25.65 6.01 -10.19
C TRP A 257 -25.98 7.16 -11.15
N GLU A 258 -24.96 7.78 -11.75
CA GLU A 258 -25.16 8.84 -12.73
C GLU A 258 -26.11 8.36 -13.85
N LYS A 259 -27.03 9.23 -14.27
CA LYS A 259 -28.16 8.91 -15.16
C LYS A 259 -27.78 8.55 -16.60
N THR A 260 -26.50 8.42 -16.93
CA THR A 260 -26.04 8.13 -18.28
C THR A 260 -25.53 6.69 -18.35
N PRO A 261 -26.30 5.75 -18.94
CA PRO A 261 -25.86 4.38 -19.11
C PRO A 261 -24.59 4.32 -19.98
N GLY A 262 -23.54 3.65 -19.51
CA GLY A 262 -22.41 3.26 -20.35
C GLY A 262 -21.15 4.14 -20.30
N ALA A 263 -20.99 5.03 -19.32
CA ALA A 263 -19.67 5.59 -19.03
C ALA A 263 -18.81 4.52 -18.31
N CYS A 264 -17.87 3.92 -19.04
CA CYS A 264 -16.74 3.16 -18.50
C CYS A 264 -15.47 3.95 -18.77
#